data_AF-A0A381GY09-F1
#
_entry.id   AF-A0A381GY09-F1
#
_cell.length_a   1.000
_cell.length_b   1.000
_cell.length_c   1.000
_cell.angle_alpha   90.00
_cell.angle_beta   90.00
_cell.angle_gamma   90.00
#
_symmetry.space_group_name_H-M   'P 1'
#
loop_
_entity.id
_entity.type
_entity.pdbx_description
1 polymer ?
#
loop_
_entity_poly.entity_id
_entity_poly.type
_entity_poly.pdbx_seq_one_letter_code
_entity_poly.pdbx_strand_id
1 'polypeptide(L)'
;MRRLREFDDLITAKIHGFADAIDYYRQCSAMPMLNQIAKPTLIIHAKDDPFMDHHVIPKPENLPPLVEYQLTEHGGHVGFIGGTLRRPEMWLESRIPDWLTTYLEASS
;
A
#
# COMPACT_ATOMS: atom_id res chain seq x y z
N MET A 1 12.39 -10.33 -5.91
CA MET A 1 11.68 -11.34 -5.08
C MET A 1 10.86 -12.26 -5.97
N ARG A 2 11.41 -13.40 -6.41
CA ARG A 2 10.70 -14.40 -7.24
C ARG A 2 10.05 -15.53 -6.43
N ARG A 3 10.60 -15.86 -5.26
CA ARG A 3 10.22 -17.05 -4.48
C ARG A 3 8.84 -16.97 -3.83
N LEU A 4 8.37 -15.78 -3.43
CA LEU A 4 7.06 -15.63 -2.79
C LEU A 4 5.92 -15.76 -3.82
N ARG A 5 6.08 -15.15 -5.00
CA ARG A 5 5.13 -15.28 -6.12
C ARG A 5 5.03 -16.70 -6.66
N GLU A 6 6.16 -17.37 -6.84
CA GLU A 6 6.14 -18.79 -7.23
C GLU A 6 5.44 -19.66 -6.19
N PHE A 7 5.58 -19.33 -4.90
CA PHE A 7 4.85 -20.01 -3.82
C PHE A 7 3.34 -19.69 -3.87
N ASP A 8 2.95 -18.43 -4.11
CA ASP A 8 1.55 -18.04 -4.25
C ASP A 8 0.89 -18.63 -5.51
N ASP A 9 1.60 -18.68 -6.64
CA ASP A 9 1.15 -19.32 -7.88
C ASP A 9 0.98 -20.84 -7.72
N LEU A 10 1.91 -21.50 -7.02
CA LEU A 10 1.89 -22.96 -6.87
C LEU A 10 0.94 -23.43 -5.76
N ILE A 11 0.74 -22.63 -4.71
CA ILE A 11 0.03 -23.05 -3.49
C ILE A 11 -1.22 -22.19 -3.24
N THR A 12 -1.09 -20.87 -3.14
CA THR A 12 -2.20 -19.99 -2.72
C THR A 12 -3.32 -19.93 -3.75
N ALA A 13 -3.00 -19.75 -5.04
CA ALA A 13 -4.00 -19.66 -6.11
C ALA A 13 -4.77 -20.97 -6.31
N LYS A 14 -4.08 -22.12 -6.30
CA LYS A 14 -4.69 -23.45 -6.51
C LYS A 14 -5.58 -23.90 -5.35
N ILE A 15 -5.22 -23.58 -4.11
CA ILE A 15 -6.02 -23.96 -2.93
C ILE A 15 -7.31 -23.13 -2.87
N HIS A 16 -7.29 -21.89 -3.35
CA HIS A 16 -8.45 -20.99 -3.33
C HIS A 16 -9.24 -20.92 -4.65
N GLY A 17 -8.84 -21.70 -5.67
CA GLY A 17 -9.57 -21.81 -6.93
C GLY A 17 -9.37 -20.65 -7.92
N PHE A 18 -8.33 -19.84 -7.73
CA PHE A 18 -7.95 -18.77 -8.66
C PHE A 18 -7.10 -19.33 -9.81
N ALA A 19 -7.22 -18.71 -11.00
CA ALA A 19 -6.55 -19.21 -12.21
C ALA A 19 -5.01 -19.05 -12.15
N ASP A 20 -4.54 -17.97 -11.53
CA ASP A 20 -3.13 -17.63 -11.30
C ASP A 20 -3.02 -16.57 -10.18
N ALA A 21 -1.81 -16.21 -9.76
CA ALA A 21 -1.60 -15.14 -8.78
C ALA A 21 -2.15 -13.80 -9.26
N ILE A 22 -2.13 -13.51 -10.57
CA ILE A 22 -2.65 -12.26 -11.13
C ILE A 22 -4.17 -12.16 -10.91
N ASP A 23 -4.89 -13.27 -11.06
CA ASP A 23 -6.33 -13.37 -10.84
C ASP A 23 -6.68 -13.28 -9.35
N TYR A 24 -5.88 -13.92 -8.49
CA TYR A 24 -5.96 -13.71 -7.03
C TYR A 24 -5.79 -12.23 -6.67
N TYR A 25 -4.73 -11.57 -7.14
CA TYR A 25 -4.50 -10.15 -6.87
C TYR A 25 -5.57 -9.26 -7.49
N ARG A 26 -6.12 -9.60 -8.66
CA ARG A 26 -7.20 -8.83 -9.30
C ARG A 26 -8.50 -8.92 -8.50
N GLN A 27 -8.88 -10.10 -8.03
CA GLN A 27 -10.12 -10.30 -7.29
C GLN A 27 -10.03 -9.81 -5.84
N CYS A 28 -8.86 -9.93 -5.21
CA CYS A 28 -8.62 -9.49 -3.84
C CYS A 28 -8.16 -8.02 -3.75
N SER A 29 -7.89 -7.34 -4.87
CA SER A 29 -7.49 -5.94 -4.85
C SER A 29 -8.66 -5.03 -4.51
N ALA A 30 -8.45 -4.15 -3.53
CA ALA A 30 -9.38 -3.08 -3.18
C ALA A 30 -9.37 -1.91 -4.18
N MET A 31 -8.54 -1.95 -5.25
CA MET A 31 -8.44 -0.86 -6.23
C MET A 31 -9.80 -0.38 -6.78
N PRO A 32 -10.71 -1.27 -7.23
CA PRO A 32 -12.02 -0.84 -7.76
C PRO A 32 -12.89 -0.13 -6.71
N MET A 33 -12.64 -0.41 -5.42
CA MET A 33 -13.39 0.15 -4.29
C MET A 33 -12.85 1.52 -3.84
N LEU A 34 -11.66 1.94 -4.30
CA LEU A 34 -11.09 3.24 -3.94
C LEU A 34 -12.06 4.38 -4.26
N ASN A 35 -12.77 4.32 -5.39
CA ASN A 35 -13.78 5.31 -5.80
C ASN A 35 -14.97 5.45 -4.85
N GLN A 36 -15.17 4.51 -3.93
CA GLN A 36 -16.25 4.56 -2.93
C GLN A 36 -15.80 5.23 -1.63
N ILE A 37 -14.53 5.62 -1.51
CA ILE A 37 -14.00 6.30 -0.32
C ILE A 37 -14.64 7.68 -0.21
N ALA A 38 -15.50 7.84 0.79
CA ALA A 38 -16.22 9.07 1.10
C ALA A 38 -15.58 9.91 2.22
N LYS A 39 -14.46 9.45 2.78
CA LYS A 39 -13.71 10.15 3.84
C LYS A 39 -12.27 10.36 3.41
N PRO A 40 -11.63 11.47 3.82
CA PRO A 40 -10.20 11.65 3.60
C PRO A 40 -9.43 10.41 4.05
N THR A 41 -8.59 9.87 3.18
CA THR A 41 -7.87 8.62 3.40
C THR A 41 -6.44 8.74 2.90
N LEU A 42 -5.47 8.48 3.77
CA LEU A 42 -4.05 8.37 3.41
C LEU A 42 -3.69 6.90 3.19
N ILE A 43 -3.15 6.58 2.02
CA ILE A 43 -2.62 5.27 1.66
C ILE A 43 -1.10 5.41 1.49
N ILE A 44 -0.33 4.69 2.31
CA ILE A 44 1.14 4.67 2.24
C ILE A 44 1.58 3.27 1.80
N HIS A 45 2.24 3.18 0.65
CA HIS A 45 2.77 1.93 0.10
C HIS A 45 4.28 2.01 -0.12
N ALA A 46 4.93 0.86 -0.20
CA ALA A 46 6.35 0.74 -0.54
C ALA A 46 6.55 -0.13 -1.78
N LYS A 47 7.46 0.27 -2.67
CA LYS A 47 7.73 -0.46 -3.93
C LYS A 47 8.46 -1.78 -3.73
N ASP A 48 9.16 -1.95 -2.62
CA ASP A 48 9.90 -3.15 -2.25
C ASP A 48 9.04 -4.19 -1.51
N ASP A 49 7.74 -3.95 -1.36
CA ASP A 49 6.81 -4.90 -0.76
C ASP A 49 6.66 -6.15 -1.66
N PRO A 50 6.95 -7.37 -1.15
CA PRO A 50 6.85 -8.61 -1.92
C PRO A 50 5.46 -8.90 -2.47
N PHE A 51 4.41 -8.39 -1.80
CA PHE A 51 3.01 -8.59 -2.14
C PHE A 51 2.50 -7.59 -3.19
N MET A 52 3.29 -6.56 -3.51
CA MET A 52 2.89 -5.54 -4.47
C MET A 52 3.41 -5.87 -5.87
N ASP A 53 2.51 -5.78 -6.84
CA ASP A 53 2.82 -5.74 -8.25
C ASP A 53 2.61 -4.33 -8.81
N HIS A 54 3.32 -3.96 -9.87
CA HIS A 54 3.16 -2.63 -10.48
C HIS A 54 1.74 -2.41 -11.01
N HIS A 55 1.03 -3.50 -11.28
CA HIS A 55 -0.38 -3.49 -11.70
C HIS A 55 -1.37 -3.17 -10.56
N VAL A 56 -0.99 -3.32 -9.28
CA VAL A 56 -1.85 -2.96 -8.12
C VAL A 56 -1.53 -1.58 -7.55
N ILE A 57 -0.51 -0.90 -8.07
CA ILE A 57 -0.23 0.50 -7.74
C ILE A 57 -1.22 1.37 -8.54
N PRO A 58 -2.16 2.06 -7.89
CA PRO A 58 -3.07 2.95 -8.60
C PRO A 58 -2.27 4.07 -9.26
N LYS A 59 -2.60 4.35 -10.51
CA LYS A 59 -2.09 5.55 -11.17
C LYS A 59 -2.69 6.78 -10.49
N PRO A 60 -1.94 7.89 -10.36
CA PRO A 60 -2.45 9.11 -9.72
C PRO A 60 -3.77 9.62 -10.33
N GLU A 61 -3.95 9.43 -11.64
CA GLU A 61 -5.16 9.79 -12.39
C GLU A 61 -6.42 9.00 -12.01
N ASN A 62 -6.26 7.80 -11.41
CA ASN A 62 -7.36 6.94 -11.01
C ASN A 62 -7.68 7.07 -9.51
N LEU A 63 -6.97 7.95 -8.79
CA LEU A 63 -7.19 8.15 -7.38
C LEU A 63 -8.38 9.10 -7.16
N PRO A 64 -9.32 8.76 -6.27
CA PRO A 64 -10.36 9.67 -5.86
C PRO A 64 -9.76 10.92 -5.19
N PRO A 65 -10.43 12.08 -5.26
CA PRO A 65 -9.92 13.32 -4.69
C PRO A 65 -9.76 13.28 -3.16
N LEU A 66 -10.45 12.37 -2.49
CA LEU A 66 -10.35 12.15 -1.04
C LEU A 66 -9.24 11.17 -0.64
N VAL A 67 -8.52 10.60 -1.62
CA VAL A 67 -7.46 9.64 -1.37
C VAL A 67 -6.12 10.29 -1.66
N GLU A 68 -5.29 10.38 -0.63
CA GLU A 68 -3.89 10.74 -0.74
C GLU A 68 -3.06 9.46 -0.82
N TYR A 69 -2.30 9.29 -1.89
CA TYR A 69 -1.48 8.09 -2.11
C TYR A 69 0.00 8.45 -2.08
N GLN A 70 0.73 7.83 -1.16
CA GLN A 70 2.16 8.03 -0.98
C GLN A 70 2.90 6.72 -1.22
N LEU A 71 3.65 6.66 -2.33
CA LEU A 71 4.49 5.53 -2.69
C LEU A 71 5.95 5.80 -2.32
N THR A 72 6.53 4.97 -1.47
CA THR A 72 7.95 5.05 -1.11
C THR A 72 8.78 4.05 -1.91
N GLU A 73 10.03 4.39 -2.23
CA GLU A 73 10.96 3.48 -2.93
C GLU A 73 11.32 2.27 -2.06
N HIS A 74 11.41 2.50 -0.75
CA HIS A 74 11.76 1.51 0.26
C HIS A 74 10.82 1.68 1.47
N GLY A 75 10.42 0.58 2.11
CA GLY A 75 9.48 0.62 3.24
C GLY A 75 8.62 -0.63 3.36
N GLY A 76 7.49 -0.53 4.07
CA GLY A 76 6.57 -1.66 4.21
C GLY A 76 6.97 -2.61 5.33
N HIS A 77 7.51 -3.79 4.97
CA HIS A 77 7.62 -4.95 5.88
C HIS A 77 8.46 -4.72 7.15
N VAL A 78 9.35 -3.72 7.15
CA VAL A 78 10.23 -3.39 8.29
C VAL A 78 9.82 -2.13 9.05
N GLY A 79 8.63 -1.56 8.77
CA GLY A 79 8.06 -0.46 9.55
C GLY A 79 8.35 0.95 9.04
N PHE A 80 8.58 1.12 7.73
CA PHE A 80 8.84 2.43 7.11
C PHE A 80 9.95 3.19 7.86
N ILE A 81 11.15 2.60 7.88
CA ILE A 81 12.32 3.14 8.56
C ILE A 81 13.14 3.97 7.56
N GLY A 82 13.33 5.24 7.87
CA GLY A 82 14.26 6.16 7.21
C GLY A 82 15.50 6.41 8.08
N GLY A 83 16.29 7.42 7.70
CA GLY A 83 17.47 7.82 8.45
C GLY A 83 18.73 7.01 8.12
N THR A 84 19.64 6.91 9.09
CA THR A 84 20.94 6.22 8.91
C THR A 84 20.99 4.97 9.77
N LEU A 85 21.88 4.01 9.47
CA LEU A 85 22.04 2.78 10.26
C LEU A 85 22.28 3.03 11.76
N ARG A 86 22.83 4.20 12.11
CA ARG A 86 23.09 4.62 13.51
C ARG A 86 21.96 5.44 14.13
N ARG A 87 21.01 5.94 13.33
CA ARG A 87 19.84 6.70 13.74
C ARG A 87 18.67 6.31 12.82
N PRO A 88 18.06 5.14 13.05
CA PRO A 88 16.85 4.77 12.34
C PRO A 88 15.73 5.71 12.76
N GLU A 89 14.99 6.23 11.78
CA GLU A 89 13.86 7.11 12.00
C GLU A 89 12.60 6.40 11.51
N MET A 90 11.68 6.11 12.42
CA MET A 90 10.38 5.51 12.07
C MET A 90 9.45 6.63 11.60
N TRP A 91 9.70 7.13 10.39
CA TRP A 91 9.06 8.35 9.88
C TRP A 91 7.53 8.25 9.77
N LEU A 92 6.98 7.04 9.75
CA LEU A 92 5.53 6.82 9.79
C LEU A 92 4.89 7.41 11.06
N GLU A 93 5.61 7.35 12.19
CA GLU A 93 5.17 7.86 13.48
C GLU A 93 5.03 9.39 13.49
N SER A 94 5.79 10.09 12.65
CA SER A 94 5.64 11.54 12.43
C SER A 94 4.57 11.82 11.36
N ARG A 95 4.60 11.06 10.27
CA ARG A 95 3.74 11.30 9.10
C ARG A 95 2.24 11.17 9.42
N ILE A 96 1.86 10.14 10.18
CA ILE A 96 0.45 9.88 10.49
C ILE A 96 -0.14 11.03 11.33
N PRO A 97 0.49 11.45 12.46
CA PRO A 97 0.06 12.64 13.19
C PRO A 97 0.05 13.91 12.34
N ASP A 98 1.07 14.14 11.51
CA ASP A 98 1.12 15.33 10.64
C ASP A 98 -0.11 15.38 9.72
N TRP A 99 -0.46 14.24 9.11
CA TRP A 99 -1.65 14.15 8.26
C TRP A 99 -2.94 14.38 9.04
N LEU A 100 -3.11 13.70 10.18
CA LEU A 100 -4.31 13.82 11.01
C LEU A 100 -4.51 15.25 11.55
N THR A 101 -3.42 15.93 11.89
CA THR A 101 -3.45 17.31 12.43
C THR A 101 -4.11 18.27 11.44
N THR A 102 -3.90 18.09 10.13
CA THR A 102 -4.55 18.92 9.10
C THR A 102 -6.08 18.87 9.14
N TYR A 103 -6.67 17.78 9.65
CA TYR A 103 -8.12 17.61 9.79
C TYR A 103 -8.63 17.98 11.19
N LEU A 104 -7.77 17.86 12.22
CA LEU A 104 -8.10 18.25 13.59
C LEU A 104 -8.09 19.77 13.77
N GLU A 105 -7.11 20.46 13.20
CA GLU A 105 -7.03 21.93 13.25
C GLU A 105 -8.10 22.60 12.39
N ALA A 106 -8.49 21.99 11.27
CA ALA A 106 -9.59 22.47 10.43
C ALA A 106 -10.98 22.36 11.09
N SER A 107 -11.08 21.65 12.21
CA SER A 107 -12.32 21.45 12.97
C SER A 107 -12.42 22.33 14.22
N SER A 108 -11.42 23.20 14.47
CA SER A 108 -11.34 24.08 15.65
C SER A 108 -11.70 25.54 15.32
#